data_AF-A0A7C5UWY4-F1
#
_entry.id   AF-A0A7C5UWY4-F1
#
_cell.length_a   1.000
_cell.length_b   1.000
_cell.length_c   1.000
_cell.angle_alpha   90.00
_cell.angle_beta   90.00
_cell.angle_gamma   90.00
#
_symmetry.space_group_name_H-M   'P 1'
#
loop_
_entity.id
_entity.type
_entity.pdbx_description
1 polymer ?
#
loop_
_entity_poly.entity_id
_entity_poly.type
_entity_poly.pdbx_seq_one_letter_code
_entity_poly.pdbx_strand_id
1 'polypeptide(L)'
;METYHDRERGRRRGRNVIYKLYVDNISFVHLGDLGHELERDYSTKLGPIHILMIPVGGTFTIDARGAWKTIENLNPKAVIPMHYWIENLNLPLRPVNDFIQQKPATWNVMKLNTNTLSIEAEKILQNTIYVFTLV
;
A
#
# COMPACT_ATOMS: atom_id res chain seq x y z
N MET A 1 13.58 6.02 3.05
CA MET A 1 13.21 7.44 2.86
C MET A 1 12.31 7.85 4.00
N GLU A 2 12.61 8.94 4.69
CA GLU A 2 11.82 9.38 5.84
C GLU A 2 10.51 10.06 5.41
N THR A 3 9.42 9.73 6.09
CA THR A 3 8.11 10.39 6.01
C THR A 3 7.49 10.47 7.40
N TYR A 4 6.17 10.67 7.51
CA TYR A 4 5.50 10.81 8.79
C TYR A 4 4.35 9.81 8.95
N HIS A 5 4.13 9.40 10.20
CA HIS A 5 3.02 8.52 10.59
C HIS A 5 1.73 9.32 10.86
N ASP A 6 1.71 10.62 10.58
CA ASP A 6 0.50 11.44 10.67
C ASP A 6 0.54 12.62 9.68
N ARG A 7 -0.59 13.32 9.55
CA ARG A 7 -0.72 14.53 8.71
C ARG A 7 -0.11 15.78 9.35
N GLU A 8 0.36 15.70 10.58
CA GLU A 8 0.92 16.79 11.39
C GLU A 8 2.45 16.71 11.48
N ARG A 9 3.08 16.13 10.45
CA ARG A 9 4.54 15.98 10.34
C ARG A 9 5.16 15.23 11.51
N GLY A 10 4.50 14.17 11.96
CA GLY A 10 4.99 13.26 12.99
C GLY A 10 4.77 13.76 14.42
N ARG A 11 4.07 14.89 14.61
CA ARG A 11 3.82 15.45 15.95
C ARG A 11 2.97 14.54 16.84
N ARG A 12 2.13 13.68 16.25
CA ARG A 12 1.20 12.82 16.98
C ARG A 12 1.67 11.39 17.07
N ARG A 13 2.35 10.89 16.03
CA ARG A 13 2.69 9.47 15.87
C ARG A 13 4.14 9.22 15.48
N GLY A 14 4.93 10.28 15.30
CA GLY A 14 6.35 10.20 15.00
C GLY A 14 6.68 10.04 13.51
N ARG A 15 7.94 9.67 13.26
CA ARG A 15 8.47 9.47 11.92
C ARG A 15 8.06 8.10 11.38
N ASN A 16 7.98 8.02 10.06
CA ASN A 16 7.81 6.78 9.31
C ASN A 16 8.99 6.62 8.35
N VAL A 17 9.29 5.37 7.96
CA VAL A 17 10.34 5.08 6.97
C VAL A 17 9.76 4.24 5.85
N ILE A 18 9.87 4.76 4.64
CA ILE A 18 9.60 4.02 3.40
C ILE A 18 10.85 3.25 3.02
N TYR A 19 10.69 1.95 2.74
CA TYR A 19 11.73 1.08 2.23
C TYR A 19 11.49 0.76 0.76
N LYS A 20 12.56 0.78 -0.04
CA LYS A 20 12.56 0.26 -1.40
C LYS A 20 13.55 -0.89 -1.48
N LEU A 21 13.07 -2.06 -1.88
CA LEU A 21 13.87 -3.23 -2.18
C LEU A 21 13.88 -3.43 -3.70
N TYR A 22 15.04 -3.78 -4.25
CA TYR A 22 15.17 -4.19 -5.64
C TYR A 22 15.85 -5.55 -5.68
N VAL A 23 15.14 -6.55 -6.19
CA VAL A 23 15.60 -7.94 -6.26
C VAL A 23 15.00 -8.58 -7.49
N ASP A 24 15.77 -9.39 -8.22
CA ASP A 24 15.33 -10.11 -9.43
C ASP A 24 14.60 -9.22 -10.44
N ASN A 25 15.13 -8.01 -10.64
CA ASN A 25 14.57 -6.96 -11.50
C ASN A 25 13.20 -6.40 -11.08
N ILE A 26 12.73 -6.73 -9.88
CA ILE A 26 11.47 -6.28 -9.30
C ILE A 26 11.75 -5.24 -8.22
N SER A 27 11.02 -4.13 -8.26
CA SER A 27 11.05 -3.09 -7.23
C SER A 27 9.85 -3.21 -6.31
N PHE A 28 10.12 -3.48 -5.03
CA PHE A 28 9.14 -3.49 -3.97
C PHE A 28 9.27 -2.20 -3.16
N VAL A 29 8.16 -1.51 -2.92
CA VAL A 29 8.12 -0.33 -2.05
C VAL A 29 7.18 -0.61 -0.90
N HIS A 30 7.72 -0.59 0.32
CA HIS A 30 6.97 -0.76 1.55
C HIS A 30 6.80 0.61 2.22
N LEU A 31 5.55 1.10 2.30
CA LEU A 31 5.27 2.45 2.80
C LEU A 31 5.29 2.57 4.31
N GLY A 32 5.42 1.46 5.05
CA GLY A 32 5.40 1.46 6.50
C GLY A 32 4.05 1.90 7.04
N ASP A 33 4.08 2.62 8.14
CA ASP A 33 2.93 3.24 8.80
C ASP A 33 2.66 4.64 8.24
N LEU A 34 2.56 4.77 6.92
CA LEU A 34 2.34 6.06 6.28
C LEU A 34 1.03 6.71 6.78
N GLY A 35 1.13 7.94 7.30
CA GLY A 35 -0.02 8.69 7.85
C GLY A 35 -0.49 9.88 7.02
N HIS A 36 0.13 10.14 5.86
CA HIS A 36 -0.25 11.22 4.95
C HIS A 36 -0.15 10.77 3.49
N GLU A 37 -0.81 11.51 2.59
CA GLU A 37 -0.71 11.29 1.15
C GLU A 37 0.72 11.59 0.67
N LEU A 38 1.25 10.80 -0.26
CA LEU A 38 2.52 11.11 -0.94
C LEU A 38 2.25 11.84 -2.25
N GLU A 39 3.02 12.89 -2.49
CA GLU A 39 2.97 13.70 -3.70
C GLU A 39 3.81 13.08 -4.83
N ARG A 40 3.62 13.55 -6.07
CA ARG A 40 4.29 13.02 -7.26
C ARG A 40 5.82 13.07 -7.18
N ASP A 41 6.39 14.00 -6.43
CA ASP A 41 7.85 14.09 -6.19
C ASP A 41 8.44 12.81 -5.59
N TYR A 42 7.65 12.04 -4.85
CA TYR A 42 8.07 10.74 -4.32
C TYR A 42 8.21 9.70 -5.44
N SER A 43 7.42 9.78 -6.51
CA SER A 43 7.54 8.89 -7.67
C SER A 43 8.90 9.04 -8.34
N THR A 44 9.35 10.29 -8.55
CA THR A 44 10.69 10.55 -9.12
C THR A 44 11.80 9.98 -8.24
N LYS A 45 11.71 10.15 -6.91
CA LYS A 45 12.73 9.66 -5.97
C LYS A 45 12.73 8.14 -5.84
N LEU A 46 11.56 7.51 -5.88
CA LEU A 46 11.41 6.07 -5.78
C LEU A 46 11.67 5.37 -7.12
N GLY A 47 11.54 6.05 -8.25
CA GLY A 47 11.62 5.45 -9.58
C GLY A 47 10.50 4.43 -9.82
N PRO A 48 10.65 3.53 -10.82
CA PRO A 48 9.64 2.52 -11.12
C PRO A 48 9.31 1.65 -9.91
N ILE A 49 8.02 1.42 -9.67
CA ILE A 49 7.49 0.58 -8.58
C ILE A 49 6.72 -0.57 -9.20
N HIS A 50 7.20 -1.78 -8.99
CA HIS A 50 6.49 -2.98 -9.43
C HIS A 50 5.40 -3.34 -8.43
N ILE A 51 5.76 -3.46 -7.16
CA ILE A 51 4.84 -3.83 -6.08
C ILE A 51 4.87 -2.76 -4.99
N LEU A 52 3.72 -2.16 -4.70
CA LEU A 52 3.55 -1.20 -3.61
C LEU A 52 2.80 -1.85 -2.44
N MET A 53 3.38 -1.83 -1.24
CA MET A 53 2.72 -2.27 -0.01
C MET A 53 2.27 -1.02 0.76
N ILE A 54 0.95 -0.85 0.93
CA ILE A 54 0.34 0.40 1.39
C ILE A 54 -0.69 0.18 2.50
N PRO A 55 -0.62 0.91 3.62
CA PRO A 55 -1.62 0.81 4.66
C PRO A 55 -2.95 1.43 4.24
N VAL A 56 -4.09 0.83 4.64
CA VAL A 56 -5.43 1.31 4.23
C VAL A 56 -6.46 1.37 5.37
N GLY A 57 -6.06 1.09 6.62
CA GLY A 57 -6.97 0.98 7.78
C GLY A 57 -7.46 2.30 8.39
N GLY A 58 -6.89 3.45 8.02
CA GLY A 58 -7.44 4.80 8.25
C GLY A 58 -7.31 5.43 9.64
N THR A 59 -7.18 4.66 10.72
CA THR A 59 -7.18 5.25 12.09
C THR A 59 -5.79 5.63 12.57
N PHE A 60 -4.80 4.77 12.32
CA PHE A 60 -3.41 5.01 12.70
C PHE A 60 -2.58 5.49 11.49
N THR A 61 -2.93 4.99 10.30
CA THR A 61 -2.30 5.29 9.02
C THR A 61 -3.25 6.07 8.10
N ILE A 62 -2.88 6.27 6.84
CA ILE A 62 -3.79 6.77 5.81
C ILE A 62 -5.05 5.90 5.66
N ASP A 63 -6.13 6.56 5.24
CA ASP A 63 -7.41 5.95 4.87
C ASP A 63 -7.39 5.47 3.40
N ALA A 64 -8.42 4.73 3.00
CA ALA A 64 -8.58 4.22 1.64
C ALA A 64 -8.46 5.31 0.55
N ARG A 65 -9.02 6.50 0.79
CA ARG A 65 -8.97 7.62 -0.16
C ARG A 65 -7.54 8.15 -0.32
N GLY A 66 -6.84 8.37 0.80
CA GLY A 66 -5.45 8.80 0.80
C GLY A 66 -4.51 7.75 0.20
N ALA A 67 -4.82 6.46 0.40
CA ALA A 67 -4.13 5.36 -0.24
C ALA A 67 -4.29 5.40 -1.77
N TRP A 68 -5.51 5.59 -2.29
CA TRP A 68 -5.74 5.69 -3.74
C TRP A 68 -5.03 6.88 -4.38
N LYS A 69 -5.02 8.06 -3.74
CA LYS A 69 -4.24 9.21 -4.24
C LYS A 69 -2.74 8.94 -4.22
N THR A 70 -2.25 8.23 -3.20
CA THR A 70 -0.84 7.82 -3.13
C THR A 70 -0.51 6.83 -4.26
N ILE A 71 -1.38 5.86 -4.53
CA ILE A 71 -1.25 4.93 -5.66
C ILE A 71 -1.23 5.68 -6.98
N GLU A 72 -2.13 6.64 -7.18
CA GLU A 72 -2.15 7.49 -8.39
C GLU A 72 -0.85 8.27 -8.57
N ASN A 73 -0.35 8.91 -7.51
CA ASN A 73 0.88 9.71 -7.58
C ASN A 73 2.13 8.85 -7.79
N LEU A 74 2.16 7.64 -7.24
CA LEU A 74 3.31 6.74 -7.33
C LEU A 74 3.28 5.84 -8.58
N ASN A 75 2.10 5.61 -9.16
CA ASN A 75 1.87 4.80 -10.36
C ASN A 75 2.55 3.40 -10.33
N PRO A 76 2.29 2.56 -9.30
CA PRO A 76 2.85 1.22 -9.23
C PRO A 76 2.15 0.25 -10.19
N LYS A 77 2.82 -0.84 -10.60
CA LYS A 77 2.16 -1.87 -11.41
C LYS A 77 1.10 -2.65 -10.60
N ALA A 78 1.41 -3.02 -9.37
CA ALA A 78 0.47 -3.70 -8.49
C ALA A 78 0.60 -3.25 -7.03
N VAL A 79 -0.43 -3.56 -6.24
CA VAL A 79 -0.58 -3.12 -4.86
C VAL A 79 -0.92 -4.30 -3.95
N ILE A 80 -0.31 -4.31 -2.76
CA ILE A 80 -0.69 -5.15 -1.63
C ILE A 80 -1.18 -4.21 -0.52
N PRO A 81 -2.50 -4.15 -0.22
CA PRO A 81 -2.98 -3.39 0.91
C PRO A 81 -2.53 -4.07 2.22
N MET A 82 -2.28 -3.28 3.24
CA MET A 82 -1.86 -3.73 4.57
C MET A 82 -2.50 -2.86 5.67
N HIS A 83 -2.23 -3.19 6.93
CA HIS A 83 -2.66 -2.43 8.12
C HIS A 83 -4.17 -2.09 8.13
N TYR A 84 -4.99 -3.04 7.69
CA TYR A 84 -6.45 -2.97 7.73
C TYR A 84 -7.01 -3.94 8.77
N TRP A 85 -8.29 -3.83 9.06
CA TRP A 85 -8.96 -4.71 10.01
C TRP A 85 -9.06 -6.15 9.51
N ILE A 86 -8.74 -7.10 10.38
CA ILE A 86 -8.95 -8.53 10.19
C ILE A 86 -9.81 -9.08 11.32
N GLU A 87 -10.41 -10.25 11.11
CA GLU A 87 -11.22 -10.91 12.11
C GLU A 87 -10.46 -11.08 13.44
N ASN A 88 -11.18 -10.89 14.57
CA ASN A 88 -10.63 -10.92 15.93
C ASN A 88 -9.64 -9.80 16.30
N LEU A 89 -9.45 -8.79 15.45
CA LEU A 89 -8.65 -7.61 15.80
C LEU A 89 -9.47 -6.58 16.58
N ASN A 90 -9.07 -6.30 17.83
CA ASN A 90 -9.68 -5.26 18.67
C ASN A 90 -9.00 -3.89 18.49
N LEU A 91 -8.83 -3.48 17.24
CA LEU A 91 -8.35 -2.15 16.88
C LEU A 91 -9.39 -1.47 15.99
N PRO A 92 -9.56 -0.14 16.10
CA PRO A 92 -10.55 0.62 15.33
C PRO A 92 -10.11 0.83 13.87
N LEU A 93 -9.74 -0.22 13.15
CA LEU A 93 -9.32 -0.16 11.75
C LEU A 93 -10.51 -0.40 10.81
N ARG A 94 -10.43 0.14 9.59
CA ARG A 94 -11.40 -0.15 8.52
C ARG A 94 -11.04 -1.47 7.81
N PRO A 95 -12.02 -2.25 7.34
CA PRO A 95 -11.75 -3.48 6.61
C PRO A 95 -11.18 -3.18 5.21
N VAL A 96 -10.45 -4.13 4.63
CA VAL A 96 -9.87 -3.98 3.28
C VAL A 96 -10.92 -3.71 2.19
N ASN A 97 -12.17 -4.13 2.40
CA ASN A 97 -13.26 -3.90 1.46
C ASN A 97 -13.53 -2.41 1.22
N ASP A 98 -13.34 -1.55 2.21
CA ASP A 98 -13.51 -0.09 2.06
C ASP A 98 -12.51 0.49 1.04
N PHE A 99 -11.31 -0.07 0.98
CA PHE A 99 -10.29 0.28 -0.01
C PHE A 99 -10.63 -0.30 -1.39
N ILE A 100 -11.01 -1.57 -1.45
CA ILE A 100 -11.34 -2.27 -2.70
C ILE A 100 -12.52 -1.62 -3.42
N GLN A 101 -13.55 -1.18 -2.69
CA GLN A 101 -14.75 -0.55 -3.27
C GLN A 101 -14.46 0.80 -3.93
N GLN A 102 -13.36 1.47 -3.54
CA GLN A 102 -12.93 2.75 -4.11
C GLN A 102 -12.01 2.59 -5.34
N LYS A 103 -11.69 1.35 -5.74
CA LYS A 103 -10.77 1.12 -6.84
C LYS A 103 -11.30 1.68 -8.17
N PRO A 104 -10.44 2.25 -9.03
CA PRO A 104 -10.83 2.53 -10.39
C PRO A 104 -11.25 1.26 -11.14
N ALA A 105 -12.14 1.40 -12.14
CA ALA A 105 -12.61 0.25 -12.94
C ALA A 105 -11.47 -0.50 -13.66
N THR A 106 -10.36 0.18 -13.92
CA THR A 106 -9.15 -0.37 -14.54
C THR A 106 -8.32 -1.27 -13.62
N TRP A 107 -8.63 -1.29 -12.31
CA TRP A 107 -7.93 -2.13 -11.34
C TRP A 107 -8.64 -3.45 -11.07
N ASN A 108 -7.89 -4.53 -11.02
CA ASN A 108 -8.37 -5.88 -10.71
C ASN A 108 -8.06 -6.25 -9.26
N VAL A 109 -8.86 -7.16 -8.69
CA VAL A 109 -8.67 -7.67 -7.33
C VAL A 109 -8.40 -9.16 -7.39
N MET A 110 -7.28 -9.60 -6.85
CA MET A 110 -6.91 -11.00 -6.70
C MET A 110 -6.87 -11.35 -5.22
N LYS A 111 -7.85 -12.13 -4.75
CA LYS A 111 -7.84 -12.68 -3.40
C LYS A 111 -6.99 -13.95 -3.38
N LEU A 112 -6.05 -14.02 -2.46
CA LEU A 112 -5.08 -15.11 -2.34
C LEU A 112 -5.36 -15.89 -1.06
N ASN A 113 -5.80 -17.15 -1.19
CA ASN A 113 -6.02 -18.07 -0.05
C ASN A 113 -4.70 -18.69 0.45
N THR A 114 -3.70 -17.84 0.66
CA THR A 114 -2.35 -18.19 1.08
C THR A 114 -1.75 -16.96 1.75
N ASN A 115 -0.65 -17.11 2.47
CA ASN A 115 0.16 -16.02 3.01
C ASN A 115 1.38 -15.69 2.13
N THR A 116 1.52 -16.36 0.98
CA THR A 116 2.69 -16.26 0.11
C THR A 116 2.27 -15.93 -1.32
N LEU A 117 3.02 -15.05 -1.98
CA LEU A 117 2.83 -14.69 -3.38
C LEU A 117 4.17 -14.81 -4.11
N SER A 118 4.23 -15.68 -5.12
CA SER A 118 5.39 -15.81 -6.00
C SER A 118 5.21 -14.92 -7.22
N ILE A 119 6.23 -14.12 -7.56
CA ILE A 119 6.19 -13.14 -8.64
C ILE A 119 7.44 -13.24 -9.48
N GLU A 120 7.27 -13.17 -10.80
CA GLU A 120 8.34 -12.97 -11.79
C GLU A 120 8.12 -11.62 -12.47
N ALA A 121 9.20 -10.89 -12.79
CA ALA A 121 9.13 -9.49 -13.23
C ALA A 121 8.23 -9.30 -14.48
N GLU A 122 8.29 -10.26 -15.40
CA GLU A 122 7.56 -10.27 -16.67
C GLU A 122 6.09 -10.64 -16.50
N LYS A 123 5.72 -11.30 -15.40
CA LYS A 123 4.36 -11.78 -15.11
C LYS A 123 3.57 -10.85 -14.18
N ILE A 124 4.14 -9.72 -13.77
CA ILE A 124 3.45 -8.76 -12.90
C ILE A 124 2.27 -8.15 -13.66
N LEU A 125 1.07 -8.43 -13.14
CA LEU A 125 -0.16 -7.89 -13.69
C LEU A 125 -0.27 -6.41 -13.37
N GLN A 126 -0.56 -5.61 -14.39
CA GLN A 126 -0.81 -4.18 -14.24
C GLN A 126 -2.14 -3.93 -13.52
N ASN A 127 -2.19 -2.85 -12.75
CA ASN A 127 -3.35 -2.39 -11.98
C ASN A 127 -3.99 -3.52 -11.17
N THR A 128 -3.18 -4.30 -10.44
CA THR A 128 -3.70 -5.44 -9.67
C THR A 128 -3.55 -5.21 -8.18
N ILE A 129 -4.61 -5.52 -7.42
CA ILE A 129 -4.62 -5.52 -5.96
C ILE A 129 -4.54 -6.98 -5.50
N TYR A 130 -3.44 -7.37 -4.86
CA TYR A 130 -3.30 -8.68 -4.25
C TYR A 130 -3.73 -8.62 -2.79
N VAL A 131 -4.81 -9.30 -2.43
CA VAL A 131 -5.37 -9.31 -1.08
C VAL A 131 -5.17 -10.70 -0.48
N PHE A 132 -4.33 -10.79 0.54
CA PHE A 132 -4.13 -12.04 1.27
C PHE A 132 -5.33 -12.31 2.18
N THR A 133 -5.94 -13.48 2.05
CA THR A 133 -6.93 -14.00 2.99
C THR A 133 -6.22 -14.95 3.94
N LEU A 134 -6.06 -14.51 5.19
CA LEU A 134 -5.55 -15.38 6.26
C LEU A 134 -6.64 -16.43 6.52
N VAL A 135 -6.33 -17.67 6.17
CA VAL A 135 -7.15 -18.85 6.48
C VAL A 135 -6.64 -19.47 7.78
#